data_AF-A0A8E2JI72-F1
#
_entry.id   AF-A0A8E2JI72-F1
#
_cell.length_a   1.000
_cell.length_b   1.000
_cell.length_c   1.000
_cell.angle_alpha   90.00
_cell.angle_beta   90.00
_cell.angle_gamma   90.00
#
_symmetry.space_group_name_H-M   'P 1'
#
loop_
_entity.id
_entity.type
_entity.pdbx_description
1 polymer ?
#
loop_
_entity_poly.entity_id
_entity_poly.type
_entity_poly.pdbx_seq_one_letter_code
_entity_poly.pdbx_strand_id
1 'polypeptide(L)'
;MTTIPIAYKVLISNFGQGDERLRFSFNILEHCPSILFNPPSAGAVRRIASYAERSFLTELVQRHDNELLTSHAWACSICGKQSRVLYHCALDWLSKPAMLNFEGGLLMRKKTVFVVAIPVCHFRGECELQVIEILAAGHWHTNRALRA
;
A
#
# COMPACT_ATOMS: atom_id res chain seq x y z
N MET A 1 -22.09 8.92 9.17
CA MET A 1 -20.80 9.46 8.69
C MET A 1 -20.79 9.42 7.18
N THR A 2 -20.43 10.51 6.51
CA THR A 2 -20.34 10.56 5.04
C THR A 2 -19.04 9.92 4.56
N THR A 3 -19.12 8.97 3.63
CA THR A 3 -17.97 8.33 2.98
C THR A 3 -17.90 8.74 1.51
N ILE A 4 -16.70 8.63 0.93
CA ILE A 4 -16.42 8.97 -0.46
C ILE A 4 -15.75 7.76 -1.11
N PRO A 5 -16.17 7.34 -2.32
CA PRO A 5 -15.54 6.24 -3.03
C PRO A 5 -14.11 6.60 -3.42
N ILE A 6 -13.17 5.69 -3.17
CA ILE A 6 -11.76 5.76 -3.52
C ILE A 6 -11.32 4.49 -4.26
N ALA A 7 -10.24 4.59 -5.04
CA ALA A 7 -9.60 3.41 -5.61
C ALA A 7 -8.48 2.94 -4.68
N TYR A 8 -8.49 1.67 -4.30
CA TYR A 8 -7.40 1.01 -3.60
C TYR A 8 -6.63 0.13 -4.60
N LYS A 9 -5.39 0.49 -4.89
CA LYS A 9 -4.54 -0.19 -5.85
C LYS A 9 -3.38 -0.85 -5.14
N VAL A 10 -3.24 -2.16 -5.32
CA VAL A 10 -2.13 -2.93 -4.75
C VAL A 10 -1.32 -3.53 -5.88
N LEU A 11 -0.01 -3.27 -5.86
CA LEU A 11 0.96 -3.90 -6.73
C LEU A 11 1.75 -4.92 -5.91
N ILE A 12 1.56 -6.21 -6.19
CA ILE A 12 2.37 -7.27 -5.58
C ILE A 12 3.55 -7.56 -6.51
N SER A 13 4.77 -7.40 -6.00
CA SER A 13 6.00 -7.60 -6.77
C SER A 13 6.95 -8.56 -6.06
N ASN A 14 7.57 -9.45 -6.84
CA ASN A 14 8.71 -10.23 -6.39
C ASN A 14 10.03 -9.51 -6.77
N PHE A 15 11.08 -9.66 -5.95
CA PHE A 15 12.44 -9.18 -6.23
C PHE A 15 13.33 -10.20 -6.93
N GLY A 16 12.80 -11.40 -7.21
CA GLY A 16 13.54 -12.58 -7.64
C GLY A 16 14.63 -12.34 -8.69
N GLN A 17 15.75 -13.04 -8.49
CA GLN A 17 16.88 -13.10 -9.42
C GLN A 17 16.44 -13.77 -10.74
N GLY A 18 16.35 -12.97 -11.81
CA GLY A 18 15.92 -13.39 -13.14
C GLY A 18 15.08 -12.29 -13.82
N ASP A 19 15.09 -12.24 -15.15
CA ASP A 19 14.54 -11.13 -15.95
C ASP A 19 13.01 -10.95 -15.88
N GLU A 20 12.27 -11.84 -15.19
CA GLU A 20 10.82 -11.73 -15.06
C GLU A 20 10.41 -11.25 -13.67
N ARG A 21 10.34 -9.92 -13.50
CA ARG A 21 9.64 -9.31 -12.37
C ARG A 21 8.13 -9.56 -12.51
N LEU A 22 7.65 -10.65 -11.92
CA LEU A 22 6.22 -10.88 -11.81
C LEU A 22 5.59 -9.78 -10.94
N ARG A 23 4.69 -9.03 -11.57
CA ARG A 23 3.95 -7.91 -10.99
C ARG A 23 2.47 -8.13 -11.21
N PHE A 24 1.73 -8.24 -10.12
CA PHE A 24 0.28 -8.40 -10.14
C PHE A 24 -0.37 -7.13 -9.59
N SER A 25 -1.33 -6.60 -10.32
CA SER A 25 -2.07 -5.39 -9.92
C SER A 25 -3.50 -5.74 -9.56
N PHE A 26 -3.91 -5.28 -8.38
CA PHE A 26 -5.26 -5.38 -7.87
C PHE A 26 -5.87 -3.98 -7.81
N ASN A 27 -7.11 -3.84 -8.28
CA ASN A 27 -7.85 -2.58 -8.28
C ASN A 27 -9.18 -2.81 -7.55
N ILE A 28 -9.28 -2.27 -6.34
CA ILE A 28 -10.41 -2.50 -5.43
C ILE A 28 -11.12 -1.17 -5.20
N LEU A 29 -12.47 -1.20 -5.22
CA LEU A 29 -13.28 -0.02 -4.91
C LEU A 29 -13.54 0.04 -3.40
N GLU A 30 -13.23 1.17 -2.79
CA GLU A 30 -13.26 1.34 -1.34
C GLU A 30 -13.92 2.64 -0.91
N HIS A 31 -14.27 2.74 0.38
CA HIS A 31 -14.94 3.92 0.93
C HIS A 31 -14.11 4.58 2.02
N CYS A 32 -13.77 5.85 1.82
CA CYS A 32 -12.99 6.65 2.75
C CYS A 32 -13.88 7.64 3.50
N PRO A 33 -13.72 7.83 4.82
CA PRO A 33 -14.36 8.92 5.56
C PRO A 33 -14.05 10.29 4.92
N SER A 34 -15.07 11.11 4.68
CA SER A 34 -14.91 12.41 4.00
C SER A 34 -13.96 13.38 4.71
N ILE A 35 -13.83 13.26 6.04
CA ILE A 35 -12.91 14.06 6.86
C ILE A 35 -11.44 13.76 6.57
N LEU A 36 -11.11 12.51 6.19
CA LEU A 36 -9.77 12.12 5.74
C LEU A 36 -9.55 12.52 4.29
N PHE A 37 -10.62 12.64 3.52
CA PHE A 37 -10.55 13.05 2.12
C PHE A 37 -10.04 14.49 1.99
N ASN A 38 -10.51 15.46 2.77
CA ASN A 38 -10.04 16.85 2.71
C ASN A 38 -9.48 17.30 4.06
N PRO A 39 -8.23 16.90 4.41
CA PRO A 39 -7.68 17.23 5.71
C PRO A 39 -7.51 18.75 5.84
N PRO A 40 -7.81 19.33 7.01
CA PRO A 40 -7.61 20.76 7.24
C PRO A 40 -6.14 21.15 7.10
N SER A 41 -5.90 22.31 6.51
CA SER A 41 -4.59 22.75 6.02
C SER A 41 -3.59 23.10 7.13
N ALA A 42 -4.01 23.35 8.37
CA ALA A 42 -3.11 23.70 9.47
C ALA A 42 -3.67 23.37 10.87
N GLY A 43 -2.76 23.34 11.86
CA GLY A 43 -3.10 23.27 13.29
C GLY A 43 -3.17 21.87 13.89
N ALA A 44 -3.64 21.78 15.13
CA ALA A 44 -3.80 20.51 15.86
C ALA A 44 -4.68 19.49 15.12
N VAL A 45 -5.65 19.99 14.33
CA VAL A 45 -6.55 19.18 13.52
C VAL A 45 -5.81 18.42 12.41
N ARG A 46 -4.70 18.95 11.89
CA ARG A 46 -3.84 18.24 10.91
C ARG A 46 -3.11 17.05 11.54
N ARG A 47 -2.69 17.14 12.80
CA ARG A 47 -2.06 16.02 13.53
C ARG A 47 -3.04 14.90 13.84
N ILE A 48 -4.27 15.26 14.18
CA ILE A 48 -5.35 14.28 14.41
C ILE A 48 -5.73 13.61 13.09
N ALA A 49 -5.86 14.37 12.01
CA ALA A 49 -6.10 13.84 10.68
C ALA A 49 -5.01 12.87 10.23
N SER A 50 -3.73 13.14 10.51
CA SER A 50 -2.64 12.22 10.14
C SER A 50 -2.58 10.94 10.98
N TYR A 51 -3.10 10.93 12.20
CA TYR A 51 -3.27 9.70 12.97
C TYR A 51 -4.44 8.88 12.43
N ALA A 52 -5.60 9.51 12.24
CA ALA A 52 -6.77 8.86 11.70
C ALA A 52 -6.56 8.33 10.26
N GLU A 53 -5.76 9.04 9.45
CA GLU A 53 -5.31 8.59 8.13
C GLU A 53 -4.48 7.31 8.23
N ARG A 54 -3.51 7.26 9.15
CA ARG A 54 -2.70 6.06 9.37
C ARG A 54 -3.55 4.88 9.83
N SER A 55 -4.46 5.10 10.78
CA SER A 55 -5.39 4.05 11.23
C SER A 55 -6.24 3.52 10.07
N PHE A 56 -6.81 4.41 9.26
CA PHE A 56 -7.59 4.00 8.09
C PHE A 56 -6.76 3.17 7.10
N LEU A 57 -5.52 3.59 6.82
CA LEU A 57 -4.62 2.86 5.92
C LEU A 57 -4.30 1.46 6.45
N THR A 58 -4.01 1.35 7.74
CA THR A 58 -3.77 0.06 8.38
C THR A 58 -4.99 -0.84 8.26
N GLU A 59 -6.18 -0.33 8.57
CA GLU A 59 -7.44 -1.08 8.45
C GLU A 59 -7.72 -1.50 7.00
N LEU A 60 -7.46 -0.61 6.05
CA LEU A 60 -7.66 -0.88 4.62
C LEU A 60 -6.74 -2.01 4.14
N VAL A 61 -5.46 -1.98 4.51
CA VAL A 61 -4.51 -3.05 4.20
C VAL A 61 -4.94 -4.36 4.86
N GLN A 62 -5.25 -4.34 6.15
CA GLN A 62 -5.65 -5.54 6.90
C GLN A 62 -6.90 -6.21 6.33
N ARG A 63 -7.86 -5.42 5.84
CA ARG A 63 -9.10 -5.94 5.25
C ARG A 63 -8.86 -6.78 4.00
N HIS A 64 -7.89 -6.39 3.19
CA HIS A 64 -7.60 -7.03 1.90
C HIS A 64 -6.42 -8.00 1.94
N ASP A 65 -5.62 -7.98 3.00
CA ASP A 65 -4.37 -8.74 3.08
C ASP A 65 -4.55 -10.25 2.84
N ASN A 66 -5.53 -10.86 3.52
CA ASN A 66 -5.80 -12.30 3.37
C ASN A 66 -6.28 -12.66 1.96
N GLU A 67 -7.15 -11.84 1.35
CA GLU A 67 -7.63 -12.09 -0.01
C GLU A 67 -6.48 -11.99 -1.02
N LEU A 68 -5.65 -10.96 -0.89
CA LEU A 68 -4.47 -10.76 -1.73
C LEU A 68 -3.46 -11.89 -1.56
N LEU A 69 -3.18 -12.30 -0.33
CA LEU A 69 -2.25 -13.39 -0.03
C LEU A 69 -2.75 -14.74 -0.56
N THR A 70 -4.05 -15.01 -0.50
CA THR A 70 -4.62 -16.30 -0.95
C THR A 70 -4.93 -16.34 -2.45
N SER A 71 -4.91 -15.20 -3.14
CA SER A 71 -5.20 -15.11 -4.57
C SER A 71 -4.22 -15.89 -5.46
N HIS A 72 -2.97 -16.09 -5.01
CA HIS A 72 -1.94 -16.80 -5.76
C HIS A 72 -1.03 -17.60 -4.83
N ALA A 73 -0.34 -18.60 -5.38
CA ALA A 73 0.74 -19.30 -4.69
C ALA A 73 2.02 -18.45 -4.69
N TRP A 74 2.07 -17.42 -3.84
CA TRP A 74 3.20 -16.50 -3.78
C TRP A 74 4.48 -17.19 -3.29
N ALA A 75 5.61 -16.88 -3.94
CA ALA A 75 6.95 -17.24 -3.47
C ALA A 75 7.59 -16.04 -2.76
N CYS A 76 8.31 -16.31 -1.67
CA CYS A 76 9.06 -15.33 -0.90
C CYS A 76 10.10 -14.65 -1.80
N SER A 77 10.13 -13.32 -1.78
CA SER A 77 10.99 -12.54 -2.65
C SER A 77 12.49 -12.63 -2.34
N ILE A 78 12.84 -13.24 -1.20
CA ILE A 78 14.22 -13.41 -0.75
C ILE A 78 14.69 -14.86 -0.95
N CYS A 79 13.92 -15.83 -0.44
CA CYS A 79 14.36 -17.22 -0.36
C CYS A 79 13.59 -18.19 -1.27
N GLY A 80 12.60 -17.72 -2.05
CA GLY A 80 11.82 -18.53 -2.98
C GLY A 80 10.84 -19.52 -2.35
N LYS A 81 10.90 -19.77 -1.04
CA LYS A 81 9.92 -20.59 -0.30
C LYS A 81 8.52 -20.00 -0.38
N GLN A 82 7.49 -20.82 -0.17
CA GLN A 82 6.11 -20.32 -0.14
C GLN A 82 5.95 -19.16 0.85
N SER A 83 5.36 -18.05 0.38
CA SER A 83 5.06 -16.89 1.17
C SER A 83 3.80 -17.11 2.01
N ARG A 84 3.78 -16.52 3.20
CA ARG A 84 2.66 -16.57 4.14
C ARG A 84 2.21 -15.19 4.60
N VAL A 85 2.88 -14.15 4.12
CA VAL A 85 2.69 -12.77 4.57
C VAL A 85 3.05 -11.84 3.41
N LEU A 86 2.27 -10.78 3.23
CA LEU A 86 2.62 -9.69 2.33
C LEU A 86 3.23 -8.55 3.15
N TYR A 87 4.46 -8.18 2.83
CA TYR A 87 5.09 -6.98 3.37
C TYR A 87 4.62 -5.76 2.58
N HIS A 88 3.82 -4.89 3.21
CA HIS A 88 3.29 -3.69 2.58
C HIS A 88 4.25 -2.52 2.75
N CYS A 89 4.66 -1.92 1.64
CA CYS A 89 5.55 -0.78 1.57
C CYS A 89 4.96 0.31 0.65
N ALA A 90 5.42 1.54 0.84
CA ALA A 90 4.97 2.73 0.10
C ALA A 90 3.45 2.94 0.15
N LEU A 91 2.99 3.65 1.18
CA LEU A 91 1.69 4.30 1.20
C LEU A 91 1.91 5.78 0.90
N ASP A 92 1.94 6.14 -0.38
CA ASP A 92 1.79 7.55 -0.76
C ASP A 92 0.30 7.86 -0.75
N TRP A 93 -0.18 8.46 0.34
CA TRP A 93 -1.53 9.01 0.39
C TRP A 93 -1.51 10.55 0.46
N LEU A 94 -2.37 11.13 -0.39
CA LEU A 94 -3.15 12.36 -0.22
C LEU A 94 -2.45 13.72 -0.06
N SER A 95 -1.13 13.77 0.15
CA SER A 95 -0.41 15.04 0.25
C SER A 95 0.14 15.55 -1.08
N LYS A 96 0.09 14.74 -2.15
CA LYS A 96 0.42 15.18 -3.51
C LYS A 96 -0.62 14.64 -4.49
N PRO A 97 -1.32 15.50 -5.25
CA PRO A 97 -2.11 15.02 -6.38
C PRO A 97 -1.13 14.37 -7.36
N ALA A 98 -1.11 13.04 -7.43
CA ALA A 98 -0.53 12.38 -8.58
C ALA A 98 -1.43 12.78 -9.77
N MET A 99 -0.91 13.62 -10.67
CA MET A 99 -1.46 13.74 -12.01
C MET A 99 -1.19 12.42 -12.73
N LEU A 100 -1.99 11.40 -12.40
CA LEU A 100 -2.11 10.24 -13.27
C LEU A 100 -3.00 10.69 -14.42
N ASN A 101 -2.36 11.00 -15.55
CA ASN A 101 -3.03 11.17 -16.83
C ASN A 101 -3.79 9.86 -17.12
N PHE A 102 -5.08 9.85 -16.84
CA PHE A 102 -5.98 8.83 -17.34
C PHE A 102 -6.54 9.37 -18.66
N GLU A 103 -6.24 8.66 -19.76
CA GLU A 103 -6.91 8.86 -21.03
C GLU A 103 -8.42 8.69 -20.83
N GLY A 104 -9.20 9.67 -21.29
CA GLY A 104 -10.66 9.59 -21.32
C GLY A 104 -11.38 10.43 -20.26
N GLY A 105 -11.52 11.72 -20.58
CA GLY A 105 -12.52 12.68 -20.10
C GLY A 105 -13.55 12.24 -19.04
N LEU A 106 -13.24 12.54 -17.77
CA LEU A 106 -14.11 13.16 -16.77
C LEU A 106 -13.27 13.30 -15.51
N LEU A 107 -12.90 14.54 -15.16
CA LEU A 107 -12.05 14.94 -14.03
C LEU A 107 -12.72 14.69 -12.67
N MET A 108 -13.25 13.49 -12.44
CA MET A 108 -13.39 12.97 -11.09
C MET A 108 -11.97 12.64 -10.62
N ARG A 109 -11.37 13.50 -9.80
CA ARG A 109 -10.15 13.18 -9.04
C ARG A 109 -10.45 11.98 -8.14
N LYS A 110 -10.48 10.75 -8.69
CA LYS A 110 -10.60 9.52 -7.93
C LYS A 110 -9.33 9.39 -7.13
N LYS A 111 -9.38 9.80 -5.86
CA LYS A 111 -8.27 9.64 -4.94
C LYS A 111 -7.96 8.16 -4.86
N THR A 112 -6.70 7.85 -5.13
CA THR A 112 -6.21 6.49 -5.23
C THR A 112 -5.24 6.27 -4.07
N VAL A 113 -5.45 5.21 -3.31
CA VAL A 113 -4.45 4.68 -2.38
C VAL A 113 -3.65 3.66 -3.17
N PHE A 114 -2.35 3.89 -3.31
CA PHE A 114 -1.45 2.97 -3.98
C PHE A 114 -0.55 2.30 -2.94
N VAL A 115 -0.44 0.97 -3.01
CA VAL A 115 0.36 0.15 -2.10
C VAL A 115 1.22 -0.79 -2.93
N VAL A 116 2.49 -0.94 -2.54
CA VAL A 116 3.35 -2.00 -3.05
C VAL A 116 3.48 -3.07 -1.98
N ALA A 117 3.09 -4.30 -2.30
CA ALA A 117 3.21 -5.44 -1.41
C ALA A 117 4.28 -6.41 -1.93
N ILE A 118 5.04 -7.00 -1.00
CA ILE A 118 6.13 -7.91 -1.32
C ILE A 118 5.91 -9.21 -0.56
N PRO A 119 5.76 -10.35 -1.24
CA PRO A 119 5.59 -11.62 -0.55
C PRO A 119 6.83 -12.02 0.24
N VAL A 120 6.65 -12.38 1.52
CA VAL A 120 7.71 -12.88 2.41
C VAL A 120 7.29 -14.18 3.09
N CYS A 121 8.26 -15.03 3.44
CA CYS A 121 7.99 -16.36 4.00
C CYS A 121 7.50 -16.34 5.46
N HIS A 122 7.83 -15.30 6.22
CA HIS A 122 7.45 -15.15 7.62
C HIS A 122 7.39 -13.68 8.02
N PHE A 123 6.49 -13.37 8.96
CA PHE A 123 6.47 -12.09 9.67
C PHE A 123 7.59 -12.08 10.71
N ARG A 124 8.30 -10.95 10.82
CA ARG A 124 9.45 -10.69 11.68
C ARG A 124 10.61 -11.69 11.50
N GLY A 125 10.72 -12.28 10.31
CA GLY A 125 11.82 -13.15 9.94
C GLY A 125 12.95 -12.42 9.22
N GLU A 126 14.08 -13.09 9.02
CA GLU A 126 15.25 -12.55 8.32
C GLU A 126 14.93 -12.05 6.91
N CYS A 127 14.04 -12.74 6.18
CA CYS A 127 13.61 -12.32 4.85
C CYS A 127 12.86 -10.98 4.87
N GLU A 128 12.09 -10.68 5.92
CA GLU A 128 11.43 -9.36 6.03
C GLU A 128 12.47 -8.26 6.28
N LEU A 129 13.43 -8.50 7.16
CA LEU A 129 14.52 -7.55 7.44
C LEU A 129 15.34 -7.24 6.18
N GLN A 130 15.66 -8.27 5.38
CA GLN A 130 16.35 -8.08 4.10
C GLN A 130 15.51 -7.28 3.09
N VAL A 131 14.20 -7.54 2.99
CA VAL A 131 13.29 -6.71 2.17
C VAL A 131 13.34 -5.25 2.63
N ILE A 132 13.32 -5.01 3.93
CA ILE A 132 13.39 -3.65 4.51
C ILE A 132 14.70 -2.96 4.11
N GLU A 133 15.82 -3.67 4.20
CA GLU A 133 17.15 -3.15 3.84
C GLU A 133 17.23 -2.83 2.34
N ILE A 134 16.74 -3.73 1.47
CA ILE A 134 16.69 -3.53 0.02
C ILE A 134 15.85 -2.28 -0.31
N LEU A 135 14.68 -2.15 0.31
CA LEU A 135 13.80 -1.00 0.09
C LEU A 135 14.41 0.31 0.58
N ALA A 136 15.10 0.28 1.73
CA ALA A 136 15.78 1.43 2.29
C ALA A 136 16.96 1.88 1.43
N ALA A 137 17.73 0.93 0.88
CA ALA A 137 18.85 1.20 -0.03
C ALA A 137 18.39 1.74 -1.40
N GLY A 138 17.19 1.36 -1.86
CA GLY A 138 16.64 1.76 -3.16
C GLY A 138 15.87 3.10 -3.20
N HIS A 139 15.89 3.91 -2.14
CA HIS A 139 15.09 5.14 -2.00
C HIS A 139 13.57 4.96 -2.16
N TRP A 140 13.02 3.81 -1.77
CA TRP A 140 11.57 3.67 -1.63
C TRP A 140 11.19 4.24 -0.26
N HIS A 141 10.51 5.39 -0.22
CA HIS A 141 10.06 6.00 1.03
C HIS A 141 9.09 5.05 1.75
N THR A 142 9.65 4.21 2.64
CA THR A 142 8.89 3.29 3.48
C THR A 142 8.18 4.10 4.56
N ASN A 143 6.85 4.14 4.50
CA ASN A 143 6.06 4.74 5.56
C ASN A 143 6.16 3.80 6.77
N ARG A 144 7.05 4.11 7.72
CA ARG A 144 7.27 3.38 8.99
C ARG A 144 6.00 3.17 9.82
N ALA A 145 4.91 3.84 9.46
CA ALA A 145 3.65 3.90 10.19
C ALA A 145 2.84 2.59 10.24
N LEU A 146 3.08 1.61 9.37
CA LEU A 146 2.38 0.32 9.40
C LEU A 146 3.04 -0.74 10.30
N ARG A 147 4.10 -0.39 11.04
CA ARG A 147 4.89 -1.33 11.85
C ARG A 147 4.41 -1.47 13.31
N ALA A 148 3.20 -0.98 13.64
CA ALA A 148 2.66 -1.01 14.99
C ALA A 148 1.98 -2.35 15.27
#